data_AF-A0A924YWQ4-F1
#
_entry.id   AF-A0A924YWQ4-F1
#
_cell.length_a   1.000
_cell.length_b   1.000
_cell.length_c   1.000
_cell.angle_alpha   90.00
_cell.angle_beta   90.00
_cell.angle_gamma   90.00
#
_symmetry.space_group_name_H-M   'P 1'
#
loop_
_entity.id
_entity.type
_entity.pdbx_description
1 polymer ?
#
loop_
_entity_poly.entity_id
_entity_poly.type
_entity_poly.pdbx_seq_one_letter_code
_entity_poly.pdbx_strand_id
1 'polypeptide(L)' 'MILVPDIAQPLEAISTSGKYYSLLRVVKDREAAIELADRLTQKGGETVITSSDRGFSVWVLEPDVHLKH' A
#
# COMPACT_ATOMS: atom_id res chain seq x y z
N MET A 1 -7.52 -8.55 -11.53
CA MET A 1 -6.07 -8.73 -11.33
C MET A 1 -5.38 -7.54 -11.97
N ILE A 2 -4.68 -6.71 -11.21
CA ILE A 2 -3.96 -5.54 -11.72
C ILE A 2 -2.54 -6.04 -12.05
N LEU A 3 -2.13 -5.92 -13.31
CA LEU A 3 -0.79 -6.28 -13.78
C LEU A 3 -0.01 -4.99 -13.99
N VAL A 4 0.88 -4.66 -13.05
CA VAL A 4 1.86 -3.59 -13.20
C VAL A 4 2.97 -4.12 -14.14
N PRO A 5 3.22 -3.49 -15.29
CA PRO A 5 4.05 -4.09 -16.35
C PRO A 5 5.55 -4.18 -16.03
N ASP A 6 6.02 -3.62 -14.90
CA ASP A 6 7.45 -3.59 -14.57
C ASP A 6 7.87 -4.65 -13.53
N ILE A 7 6.92 -5.33 -12.88
CA ILE A 7 7.25 -6.30 -11.81
C ILE A 7 6.55 -7.62 -12.10
N ALA A 8 7.32 -8.63 -12.48
CA ALA A 8 6.91 -10.00 -12.76
C ALA A 8 6.41 -10.78 -11.52
N GLN A 9 5.86 -10.11 -10.51
CA GLN A 9 5.30 -10.72 -9.30
C GLN A 9 3.93 -10.08 -8.97
N PRO A 10 2.91 -10.87 -8.62
CA PRO A 10 1.64 -10.33 -8.18
C PRO A 10 1.84 -9.58 -6.86
N LEU A 11 1.78 -8.25 -6.91
CA LEU A 11 1.70 -7.42 -5.70
C LEU A 11 0.27 -7.52 -5.14
N GLU A 12 0.18 -7.73 -3.83
CA GLU A 12 -1.08 -7.54 -3.11
C GLU A 12 -1.44 -6.06 -3.18
N ALA A 13 -2.64 -5.76 -3.70
CA ALA A 13 -3.13 -4.41 -3.87
C ALA A 13 -4.56 -4.30 -3.35
N ILE A 14 -4.87 -3.14 -2.77
CA ILE A 14 -6.24 -2.76 -2.40
C ILE A 14 -6.68 -1.54 -3.21
N SER A 15 -7.98 -1.47 -3.49
CA SER A 15 -8.61 -0.27 -4.05
C SER A 15 -9.51 0.36 -3.00
N THR A 16 -9.28 1.62 -2.67
CA THR A 16 -10.15 2.40 -1.79
C THR A 16 -10.39 3.76 -2.43
N SER A 17 -11.63 4.25 -2.41
CA SER A 17 -11.99 5.58 -2.95
C SER A 17 -11.51 5.83 -4.40
N GLY A 18 -11.47 4.79 -5.24
CA GLY A 18 -11.02 4.89 -6.64
C GLY A 18 -9.49 5.00 -6.82
N LYS A 19 -8.73 4.87 -5.74
CA LYS A 19 -7.27 4.87 -5.74
C LYS A 19 -6.72 3.46 -5.51
N TYR A 20 -5.54 3.19 -6.06
CA TYR A 20 -4.87 1.89 -5.95
C TYR A 20 -3.67 1.98 -5.04
N TYR A 21 -3.59 1.06 -4.08
CA TYR A 21 -2.50 1.01 -3.13
C TYR A 21 -1.82 -0.35 -3.19
N SER A 22 -0.50 -0.34 -3.23
CA SER A 22 0.34 -1.54 -3.15
C SER A 22 0.74 -1.82 -1.72
N LEU A 23 0.81 -3.11 -1.35
CA LEU A 23 1.31 -3.52 -0.05
C LEU A 23 2.80 -3.22 0.06
N LEU A 24 3.18 -2.34 0.99
CA LEU A 24 4.58 -2.05 1.28
C LEU A 24 5.15 -3.08 2.27
N ARG A 25 4.44 -3.29 3.38
CA ARG A 25 4.87 -4.18 4.47
C ARG A 25 3.74 -4.49 5.44
N VAL A 26 3.83 -5.65 6.08
CA VAL A 26 3.05 -5.99 7.28
C VAL A 26 3.94 -5.91 8.52
N VAL A 27 3.49 -5.21 9.56
CA VAL A 27 4.16 -5.11 10.86
C VAL A 27 3.23 -5.57 11.96
N LYS A 28 3.75 -6.19 13.03
CA LYS A 28 2.90 -6.72 14.12
C LYS A 28 2.41 -5.64 15.08
N ASP A 29 3.15 -4.55 15.17
CA ASP A 29 2.90 -3.48 16.13
C ASP A 29 2.19 -2.29 15.47
N ARG A 30 1.23 -1.71 16.20
CA ARG A 30 0.41 -0.59 15.70
C ARG A 30 1.21 0.71 15.62
N GLU A 31 2.05 0.99 16.61
CA GLU A 31 2.86 2.22 16.64
C GLU A 31 3.90 2.19 15.51
N ALA A 32 4.53 1.04 15.27
CA ALA A 32 5.44 0.83 14.15
C ALA A 32 4.76 1.05 12.78
N ALA A 33 3.48 0.65 12.64
CA ALA A 33 2.71 0.87 11.42
C ALA A 33 2.44 2.38 11.19
N ILE A 34 2.09 3.08 12.26
CA ILE A 34 1.83 4.54 12.24
C ILE A 34 3.12 5.29 11.92
N GLU A 35 4.23 4.96 12.58
CA GLU A 35 5.52 5.61 12.32
C GLU A 35 5.96 5.41 10.86
N LEU A 36 5.73 4.22 10.30
CA LEU A 36 6.02 3.94 8.90
C LEU A 36 5.15 4.78 7.96
N ALA A 37 3.85 4.87 8.22
CA ALA A 37 2.91 5.68 7.44
C ALA A 37 3.26 7.17 7.51
N ASP A 38 3.57 7.70 8.69
CA ASP A 38 3.95 9.11 8.89
C ASP A 38 5.20 9.47 8.09
N ARG A 39 6.23 8.62 8.11
CA ARG A 39 7.46 8.82 7.33
C ARG A 39 7.20 8.84 5.82
N LEU A 40 6.23 8.07 5.35
CA LEU A 40 5.87 8.01 3.93
C LEU A 40 5.03 9.23 3.53
N THR A 41 4.11 9.66 4.39
CA THR A 41 3.31 10.86 4.17
C THR A 41 4.12 12.14 4.23
N GLN A 42 5.16 12.20 5.07
CA GLN A 42 6.14 13.31 5.04
C GLN A 42 6.90 13.40 3.71
N LYS A 43 7.05 12.29 2.98
CA LYS A 43 7.68 12.26 1.65
C LYS A 43 6.70 12.57 0.51
N GLY A 44 5.46 12.96 0.84
CA GLY A 44 4.40 13.27 -0.12
C GLY A 44 3.62 12.04 -0.60
N GLY A 45 3.83 10.87 -0.02
CA GLY A 45 3.08 9.66 -0.34
C GLY A 45 1.77 9.54 0.43
N GLU A 46 0.68 9.20 -0.24
CA GLU A 46 -0.56 8.84 0.45
C GLU A 46 -0.47 7.39 0.92
N THR A 47 -0.83 7.15 2.18
CA THR A 47 -0.74 5.82 2.80
C THR A 47 -2.04 5.41 3.48
N VAL A 48 -2.28 4.11 3.52
CA VAL A 48 -3.40 3.49 4.22
C VAL A 48 -2.85 2.41 5.14
N ILE A 49 -3.46 2.24 6.31
CA ILE A 49 -3.16 1.12 7.21
C ILE A 49 -4.42 0.26 7.33
N THR A 50 -4.28 -1.05 7.19
CA THR A 50 -5.35 -2.01 7.50
C THR A 50 -4.87 -3.00 8.55
N SER A 51 -5.77 -3.44 9.44
CA SER A 51 -5.48 -4.48 10.43
C SER A 51 -5.98 -5.84 9.95
N SER A 52 -5.21 -6.88 10.22
CA SER A 52 -5.56 -8.28 10.00
C SER A 52 -5.06 -9.15 11.17
N ASP A 53 -5.38 -10.43 11.13
CA ASP A 53 -4.85 -11.46 12.04
C ASP A 53 -3.32 -11.58 12.00
N ARG A 54 -2.69 -11.12 10.92
CA ARG A 54 -1.23 -11.11 10.73
C ARG A 54 -0.54 -9.83 11.23
N GLY A 55 -1.30 -8.83 11.66
CA GLY A 55 -0.82 -7.53 12.12
C GLY A 55 -1.39 -6.37 11.32
N PHE A 56 -0.60 -5.32 11.13
CA PHE A 56 -0.95 -4.08 10.44
C PHE A 56 -0.24 -3.99 9.10
N SER A 57 -1.01 -3.94 8.03
CA SER A 57 -0.52 -3.78 6.66
C SER A 57 -0.46 -2.30 6.33
N VAL A 58 0.69 -1.84 5.85
CA VAL A 58 0.91 -0.47 5.37
C VAL A 58 0.89 -0.49 3.85
N TRP A 59 0.02 0.32 3.27
CA TRP A 59 -0.24 0.42 1.85
C TRP A 59 0.16 1.80 1.35
N VAL A 60 0.76 1.86 0.16
CA VAL A 60 1.22 3.11 -0.45
C VAL A 60 0.47 3.34 -1.75
N LEU A 61 -0.02 4.56 -1.96
CA LEU A 61 -0.69 4.96 -3.19
C LEU A 61 0.30 4.85 -4.36
N GLU A 62 -0.12 4.16 -5.40
CA GLU A 62 0.61 4.12 -6.67
C GLU A 62 -0.02 5.13 -7.63
N PRO A 63 0.53 6.35 -7.76
CA PRO A 63 -0.07 7.40 -8.60
C PRO A 63 -0.01 7.08 -10.10
N ASP A 64 0.83 6.13 -10.52
CA ASP A 64 1.05 5.78 -11.93
C ASP A 64 0.29 4.51 -12.38
N VAL A 65 -0.56 3.91 -11.52
CA VAL A 65 -1.35 2.75 -11.93
C VAL A 65 -2.44 3.18 -12.93
N HIS A 66 -2.11 3.03 -14.21
CA HIS A 66 -3.06 3.10 -15.30
C HIS A 66 -3.58 1.68 -15.52
N LEU A 67 -4.88 1.45 -15.27
CA LEU A 67 -5.52 0.22 -15.72
C LEU A 67 -5.37 0.16 -17.25
N LYS A 68 -4.51 -0.73 -17.76
CA LYS A 68 -4.52 -1.06 -19.19
C LYS A 68 -5.82 -1.82 -19.48
N HIS A 69 -6.64 -1.21 -20.33
CA HIS A 69 -7.93 -1.72 -20.81
C HIS A 69 -7.74 -2.74 -21.94
#